data_AF-A1WXA0-F1
#
_entry.id   AF-A1WXA0-F1
#
_cell.length_a   1.000
_cell.length_b   1.000
_cell.length_c   1.000
_cell.angle_alpha   90.00
_cell.angle_beta   90.00
_cell.angle_gamma   90.00
#
_symmetry.space_group_name_H-M   'P 1'
#
loop_
_entity.id
_entity.type
_entity.pdbx_description
1 polymer ?
#
loop_
_entity_poly.entity_id
_entity_poly.type
_entity_poly.pdbx_seq_one_letter_code
_entity_poly.pdbx_strand_id
1 'polypeptide(L)'
;MEAIDALLRRLRTGCGCPRYYLLAQPVTDAPLLPQHHQGRQAIRQLFPGDPELEQLPRTREQIAERFASGGICLAAFRPRGDEVLGFIWLLFGPYREPEHRCVLRPPNNPPCALDVDVYVQPGSRGSLVFAQLWQAANQTLASRQIQWSLSRISAFNLPSLGAHQRLGARIVGTLQYVQIGPLELLFSNRPPFFSWSRPKGTAPAITVHPPTTPADRRPRTALYAVAHSGHGLDRGDPPARPRGDPCARRRPAASDPDRPDQHPERVTDRAPQRIRR
;
A
#
# COMPACT_ATOMS: atom_id res chain seq x y z
N MET A 1 8.33 -17.27 15.93
CA MET A 1 7.24 -16.28 15.76
C MET A 1 6.56 -16.42 14.41
N GLU A 2 7.28 -16.45 13.28
CA GLU A 2 6.68 -16.67 11.95
C GLU A 2 5.88 -17.98 11.84
N ALA A 3 6.44 -19.09 12.32
CA ALA A 3 5.74 -20.37 12.41
C ALA A 3 4.50 -20.33 13.32
N ILE A 4 4.50 -19.49 14.35
CA ILE A 4 3.36 -19.30 15.26
C ILE A 4 2.27 -18.48 14.58
N ASP A 5 2.61 -17.40 13.87
CA ASP A 5 1.65 -16.61 13.09
C ASP A 5 1.01 -17.47 11.99
N ALA A 6 1.82 -18.20 11.22
CA ALA A 6 1.33 -19.11 10.19
C ALA A 6 0.44 -20.23 10.76
N LEU A 7 0.81 -20.80 11.92
CA LEU A 7 0.02 -21.82 12.60
C LEU A 7 -1.30 -21.24 13.16
N LEU A 8 -1.28 -20.07 13.80
CA LEU A 8 -2.48 -19.43 14.35
C LEU A 8 -3.50 -19.09 13.25
N ARG A 9 -3.03 -18.58 12.11
CA ARG A 9 -3.89 -18.30 10.95
C ARG A 9 -4.49 -19.57 10.34
N ARG A 10 -3.78 -20.70 10.41
CA ARG A 10 -4.27 -22.01 9.93
C ARG A 10 -5.25 -22.66 10.90
N LEU A 11 -5.10 -22.43 12.20
CA LEU A 11 -5.94 -23.07 13.23
C LEU A 11 -7.29 -22.36 13.45
N ARG A 12 -7.34 -21.03 13.34
CA ARG A 12 -8.59 -20.26 13.45
C ARG A 12 -8.57 -19.00 12.59
N THR A 13 -9.65 -18.78 11.85
CA THR A 13 -9.90 -17.49 11.20
C THR A 13 -9.98 -16.39 12.27
N GLY A 14 -9.18 -15.33 12.11
CA GLY A 14 -9.15 -14.20 13.04
C GLY A 14 -8.09 -14.27 14.13
N CYS A 15 -7.18 -15.25 14.12
CA CYS A 15 -6.00 -15.26 14.98
C CYS A 15 -4.71 -14.98 14.18
N GLY A 16 -3.82 -14.14 14.72
CA GLY A 16 -2.57 -13.77 14.06
C GLY A 16 -1.60 -13.04 14.99
N CYS A 17 -0.31 -13.05 14.67
CA CYS A 17 0.75 -12.43 15.45
C CYS A 17 1.80 -11.71 14.56
N PRO A 18 1.40 -10.76 13.69
CA PRO A 18 2.34 -10.13 12.77
C PRO A 18 3.25 -9.13 13.48
N ARG A 19 4.48 -9.04 12.99
CA ARG A 19 5.53 -8.16 13.52
C ARG A 19 6.00 -7.20 12.43
N TYR A 20 6.23 -5.96 12.82
CA TYR A 20 6.71 -4.90 11.94
C TYR A 20 7.87 -4.15 12.58
N TYR A 21 8.76 -3.65 11.72
CA TYR A 21 9.75 -2.63 12.07
C TYR A 21 9.24 -1.26 11.65
N LEU A 22 9.45 -0.28 12.52
CA LEU A 22 9.39 1.12 12.17
C LEU A 22 10.78 1.57 11.72
N LEU A 23 10.88 2.16 10.55
CA LEU A 23 12.13 2.64 9.99
C LEU A 23 12.11 4.16 9.84
N ALA A 24 13.30 4.74 9.94
CA ALA A 24 13.56 6.12 9.55
C ALA A 24 14.70 6.12 8.53
N GLN A 25 14.41 6.61 7.33
CA GLN A 25 15.34 6.77 6.23
C GLN A 25 15.73 8.24 6.07
N PRO A 26 17.03 8.58 6.06
CA PRO A 26 17.46 9.95 5.86
C PRO A 26 17.08 10.42 4.45
N VAL A 27 16.55 11.64 4.36
CA VAL A 27 16.40 12.31 3.06
C VAL A 27 17.77 12.87 2.68
N THR A 28 18.22 12.55 1.47
CA THR A 28 19.53 12.97 0.96
C THR A 28 19.40 13.75 -0.34
N ASP A 29 20.22 14.78 -0.47
CA ASP A 29 20.41 15.55 -1.71
C ASP A 29 21.43 14.87 -2.65
N ALA A 30 22.13 13.85 -2.17
CA ALA A 30 23.14 13.14 -2.95
C ALA A 30 22.45 12.19 -3.97
N PRO A 31 22.97 12.11 -5.20
CA PRO A 31 22.46 11.19 -6.20
C PRO A 31 22.53 9.73 -5.71
N LEU A 32 21.41 9.02 -5.76
CA LEU A 32 21.39 7.57 -5.46
C LEU A 32 21.94 6.72 -6.61
N LEU A 33 21.94 7.28 -7.82
CA LEU A 33 22.35 6.62 -9.05
C LEU A 33 23.42 7.44 -9.79
N PRO A 34 24.42 6.76 -10.39
CA PRO A 34 25.33 7.39 -11.34
C PRO A 34 24.59 8.12 -12.46
N GLN A 35 25.18 9.20 -12.97
CA GLN A 35 24.56 10.06 -13.98
C GLN A 35 24.11 9.29 -15.24
N HIS A 36 24.87 8.28 -15.69
CA HIS A 36 24.53 7.45 -16.86
C HIS A 36 23.32 6.52 -16.65
N HIS A 37 22.86 6.35 -15.41
CA HIS A 37 21.63 5.61 -15.08
C HIS A 37 20.42 6.53 -14.86
N GLN A 38 20.62 7.84 -14.82
CA GLN A 38 19.55 8.82 -14.71
C GLN A 38 18.77 8.91 -16.02
N GLY A 39 17.45 9.12 -15.94
CA GLY A 39 16.59 9.27 -17.13
C GLY A 39 16.26 7.96 -17.88
N ARG A 40 16.70 6.79 -17.40
CA ARG A 40 16.33 5.50 -18.02
C ARG A 40 14.85 5.16 -17.90
N GLN A 41 14.13 5.77 -16.97
CA GLN A 41 12.68 5.66 -16.82
C GLN A 41 12.13 7.05 -16.53
N ALA A 42 10.91 7.33 -16.99
CA ALA A 42 10.21 8.54 -16.61
C ALA A 42 9.63 8.32 -15.20
N ILE A 43 9.97 9.19 -14.26
CA ILE A 43 9.30 9.27 -12.96
C ILE A 43 8.42 10.52 -12.99
N ARG A 44 7.13 10.39 -12.72
CA ARG A 44 6.22 11.53 -12.61
C ARG A 44 5.30 11.39 -11.41
N GLN A 45 4.82 12.53 -10.92
CA GLN A 45 3.73 12.56 -9.97
C GLN A 45 2.42 12.15 -10.66
N LEU A 46 1.64 11.30 -10.01
CA LEU A 46 0.26 11.01 -10.37
C LEU A 46 -0.69 11.96 -9.63
N PHE A 47 -1.76 12.37 -10.29
CA PHE A 47 -2.81 13.23 -9.73
C PHE A 47 -4.18 12.53 -9.73
N PRO A 48 -5.12 12.97 -8.88
CA PRO A 48 -6.49 12.47 -8.95
C PRO A 48 -7.07 12.58 -10.37
N GLY A 49 -7.59 11.47 -10.89
CA GLY A 49 -8.14 11.40 -12.25
C GLY A 49 -7.16 10.88 -13.31
N ASP A 50 -5.87 10.74 -13.00
CA ASP A 50 -4.92 10.10 -13.91
C ASP A 50 -5.33 8.64 -14.17
N PRO A 51 -5.46 8.20 -15.44
CA PRO A 51 -5.91 6.85 -15.76
C PRO A 51 -4.96 5.76 -15.26
N GLU A 52 -3.68 6.07 -15.06
CA GLU A 52 -2.67 5.12 -14.62
C GLU A 52 -2.80 4.76 -13.14
N LEU A 53 -3.60 5.49 -12.37
CA LEU A 53 -3.99 5.09 -11.01
C LEU A 53 -4.70 3.73 -10.99
N GLU A 54 -5.40 3.36 -12.07
CA GLU A 54 -6.07 2.06 -12.19
C GLU A 54 -5.08 0.88 -12.34
N GLN A 55 -3.81 1.16 -12.65
CA GLN A 55 -2.76 0.14 -12.73
C GLN A 55 -2.15 -0.19 -11.35
N LEU A 56 -2.41 0.63 -10.33
CA LEU A 56 -1.90 0.39 -8.99
C LEU A 56 -2.68 -0.77 -8.34
N PRO A 57 -2.02 -1.69 -7.63
CA PRO A 57 -2.67 -2.80 -6.94
C PRO A 57 -3.32 -2.33 -5.62
N ARG A 58 -4.15 -1.28 -5.70
CA ARG A 58 -4.83 -0.62 -4.58
C ARG A 58 -6.26 -0.32 -4.96
N THR A 59 -7.15 -0.31 -3.97
CA THR A 59 -8.54 0.05 -4.22
C THR A 59 -8.66 1.55 -4.47
N ARG A 60 -9.72 1.97 -5.17
CA ARG A 60 -10.00 3.39 -5.42
C ARG A 60 -10.17 4.16 -4.12
N GLU A 61 -10.75 3.55 -3.10
CA GLU A 61 -10.93 4.14 -1.78
C GLU A 61 -9.57 4.42 -1.12
N GLN A 62 -8.63 3.48 -1.16
CA GLN A 62 -7.29 3.67 -0.61
C GLN A 62 -6.55 4.81 -1.32
N ILE A 63 -6.66 4.90 -2.65
CA ILE A 63 -6.07 5.98 -3.44
C ILE A 63 -6.71 7.32 -3.07
N ALA A 64 -8.04 7.38 -3.00
CA ALA A 64 -8.77 8.59 -2.65
C ALA A 64 -8.44 9.08 -1.23
N GLU A 65 -8.37 8.19 -0.24
CA GLU A 65 -7.99 8.53 1.14
C GLU A 65 -6.58 9.13 1.23
N ARG A 66 -5.63 8.59 0.45
CA ARG A 66 -4.26 9.11 0.41
C ARG A 66 -4.20 10.51 -0.18
N PHE A 67 -4.90 10.76 -1.28
CA PHE A 67 -5.00 12.12 -1.85
C PHE A 67 -5.73 13.09 -0.92
N ALA A 68 -6.84 12.66 -0.28
CA ALA A 68 -7.59 13.47 0.68
C ALA A 68 -6.73 13.88 1.89
N SER A 69 -5.72 13.07 2.22
CA SER A 69 -4.74 13.35 3.28
C SER A 69 -3.58 14.25 2.82
N GLY A 70 -3.65 14.83 1.62
CA GLY A 70 -2.57 15.63 1.02
C GLY A 70 -1.38 14.80 0.54
N GLY A 71 -1.59 13.50 0.33
CA GLY A 71 -0.56 12.56 -0.12
C GLY A 71 -0.11 12.80 -1.56
N ILE A 72 1.14 12.43 -1.82
CA ILE A 72 1.74 12.46 -3.15
C ILE A 72 2.07 11.05 -3.59
N CYS A 73 1.71 10.72 -4.83
CA CYS A 73 2.10 9.48 -5.49
C CYS A 73 3.12 9.78 -6.59
N LEU A 74 4.32 9.20 -6.51
CA LEU A 74 5.28 9.19 -7.60
C LEU A 74 5.25 7.82 -8.26
N ALA A 75 5.19 7.76 -9.58
CA ALA A 75 5.17 6.53 -10.34
C ALA A 75 6.30 6.49 -11.37
N ALA A 76 6.86 5.29 -11.56
CA ALA A 76 7.87 4.99 -12.56
C ALA A 76 7.21 4.35 -13.77
N PHE A 77 7.59 4.81 -14.96
CA PHE A 77 6.99 4.38 -16.22
C PHE A 77 7.98 3.64 -17.10
N ARG A 78 7.48 2.68 -17.87
CA ARG A 78 8.27 2.07 -18.95
C ARG A 78 8.72 3.16 -19.94
N PRO A 79 9.95 3.10 -20.47
CA PRO A 79 10.38 4.03 -21.49
C PRO A 79 9.42 4.00 -22.69
N ARG A 80 8.91 5.17 -23.08
CA ARG A 80 8.02 5.37 -24.23
C ARG A 80 6.68 4.60 -24.13
N GLY A 81 6.05 4.61 -22.95
CA GLY A 81 4.69 4.12 -22.78
C GLY A 81 4.12 4.49 -21.40
N ASP A 82 2.86 4.11 -21.18
CA ASP A 82 2.08 4.51 -19.99
C ASP A 82 2.01 3.40 -18.93
N GLU A 83 2.80 2.33 -19.09
CA GLU A 83 2.84 1.22 -18.13
C GLU A 83 3.61 1.61 -16.86
N VAL A 84 2.92 1.52 -15.72
CA VAL A 84 3.49 1.81 -14.39
C VAL A 84 4.31 0.62 -13.90
N LEU A 85 5.63 0.80 -13.83
CA LEU A 85 6.57 -0.22 -13.33
C LEU A 85 6.65 -0.28 -11.80
N GLY A 86 6.26 0.80 -11.12
CA GLY A 86 6.28 0.93 -9.67
C GLY A 86 5.85 2.31 -9.21
N PHE A 87 5.64 2.46 -7.91
CA PHE A 87 5.22 3.73 -7.30
C PHE A 87 5.66 3.84 -5.84
N ILE A 88 5.63 5.07 -5.32
CA ILE A 88 5.81 5.42 -3.91
C ILE A 88 4.76 6.45 -3.48
N TRP A 89 4.12 6.20 -2.34
CA TRP A 89 3.22 7.14 -1.66
C TRP A 89 3.91 7.82 -0.48
N LEU A 90 3.89 9.15 -0.48
CA LEU A 90 4.42 10.00 0.58
C LEU A 90 3.27 10.77 1.24
N LEU A 91 3.11 10.61 2.55
CA LEU A 91 2.11 11.32 3.36
C LEU A 91 2.80 12.22 4.38
N PHE A 92 2.24 13.41 4.61
CA PHE A 92 2.83 14.42 5.50
C PHE A 92 2.08 14.56 6.83
N GLY A 93 1.02 13.78 7.02
CA GLY A 93 0.18 13.79 8.21
C GLY A 93 -0.04 12.38 8.78
N PRO A 94 -0.94 12.26 9.78
CA PRO A 94 -1.34 10.98 10.33
C PRO A 94 -1.86 10.02 9.26
N TYR A 95 -1.43 8.76 9.32
CA TYR A 95 -1.88 7.69 8.42
C TYR A 95 -2.55 6.58 9.22
N ARG A 96 -3.78 6.23 8.85
CA ARG A 96 -4.48 5.07 9.40
C ARG A 96 -4.05 3.83 8.63
N GLU A 97 -3.48 2.86 9.34
CA GLU A 97 -3.08 1.61 8.72
C GLU A 97 -4.30 0.80 8.28
N PRO A 98 -4.34 0.29 7.04
CA PRO A 98 -5.45 -0.54 6.57
C PRO A 98 -5.35 -1.97 7.10
N GLU A 99 -4.14 -2.45 7.39
CA GLU A 99 -3.88 -3.82 7.89
C GLU A 99 -4.19 -3.98 9.38
N HIS A 100 -3.94 -2.93 10.17
CA HIS A 100 -4.01 -2.94 11.63
C HIS A 100 -4.72 -1.70 12.14
N ARG A 101 -5.39 -1.80 13.28
CA ARG A 101 -6.10 -0.69 13.91
C ARG A 101 -5.12 0.23 14.62
N CYS A 102 -4.26 0.92 13.88
CA CYS A 102 -3.38 1.93 14.42
C CYS A 102 -3.27 3.14 13.50
N VAL A 103 -2.80 4.25 14.07
CA VAL A 103 -2.49 5.47 13.33
C VAL A 103 -0.99 5.74 13.48
N LEU A 104 -0.25 5.75 12.38
CA LEU A 104 1.12 6.22 12.38
C LEU A 104 1.13 7.74 12.21
N ARG A 105 2.03 8.42 12.93
CA ARG A 105 2.17 9.88 12.85
C ARG A 105 3.64 10.27 12.70
N PRO A 106 3.97 11.18 11.76
CA PRO A 106 5.24 11.87 11.83
C PRO A 106 5.29 12.75 13.09
N PRO A 107 6.47 12.96 13.70
CA PRO A 107 6.64 13.93 14.76
C PRO A 107 6.57 15.36 14.17
N ASN A 108 6.26 16.35 15.03
CA ASN A 108 6.25 17.76 14.62
C ASN A 108 7.66 18.29 14.31
N ASN A 109 8.70 17.72 14.94
CA ASN A 109 10.09 18.10 14.75
C ASN A 109 10.98 16.86 14.98
N PRO A 110 11.95 16.55 14.10
CA PRO A 110 12.21 17.18 12.80
C PRO A 110 11.06 16.96 11.79
N PRO A 111 10.96 17.78 10.74
CA PRO A 111 9.99 17.55 9.66
C PRO A 111 10.20 16.19 9.02
N CYS A 112 9.15 15.36 9.05
CA CYS A 112 9.15 14.00 8.55
C CYS A 112 7.97 13.75 7.61
N ALA A 113 8.13 12.81 6.68
CA ALA A 113 7.03 12.24 5.90
C ALA A 113 6.92 10.74 6.19
N LEU A 114 5.73 10.17 6.03
CA LEU A 114 5.49 8.73 6.02
C LEU A 114 5.58 8.22 4.57
N ASP A 115 6.45 7.26 4.28
CA ASP A 115 6.34 6.43 3.07
C ASP A 115 5.50 5.20 3.39
N VAL A 116 4.23 5.23 2.96
CA VAL A 116 3.21 4.26 3.41
C VAL A 116 2.99 3.13 2.41
N ASP A 117 3.55 3.25 1.21
CA ASP A 117 3.40 2.27 0.16
C ASP A 117 4.49 2.45 -0.89
N VAL A 118 5.41 1.50 -0.97
CA VAL A 118 6.42 1.43 -2.04
C VAL A 118 6.24 0.10 -2.74
N TYR A 119 5.99 0.14 -4.04
CA TYR A 119 5.74 -1.06 -4.83
C TYR A 119 6.52 -1.02 -6.14
N VAL A 120 7.06 -2.17 -6.52
CA VAL A 120 7.63 -2.42 -7.84
C VAL A 120 6.96 -3.68 -8.40
N GLN A 121 6.45 -3.57 -9.62
CA GLN A 121 5.82 -4.69 -10.33
C GLN A 121 6.75 -5.90 -10.34
N PRO A 122 6.25 -7.14 -10.16
CA PRO A 122 7.07 -8.35 -10.08
C PRO A 122 8.14 -8.47 -11.17
N GLY A 123 7.77 -8.24 -12.43
CA GLY A 123 8.70 -8.32 -13.58
C GLY A 123 9.79 -7.24 -13.62
N SER A 124 9.66 -6.18 -12.80
CA SER A 124 10.62 -5.08 -12.72
C SER A 124 11.44 -5.08 -11.42
N ARG A 125 11.27 -6.08 -10.56
CA ARG A 125 12.03 -6.18 -9.30
C ARG A 125 13.48 -6.57 -9.56
N GLY A 126 14.40 -6.04 -8.75
CA GLY A 126 15.85 -6.19 -8.97
C GLY A 126 16.42 -5.27 -10.04
N SER A 127 15.58 -4.49 -10.71
CA SER A 127 16.01 -3.42 -11.60
C SER A 127 16.30 -2.11 -10.84
N LEU A 128 16.58 -1.03 -11.59
CA LEU A 128 16.80 0.30 -11.02
C LEU A 128 15.51 1.03 -10.62
N VAL A 129 14.31 0.50 -10.88
CA VAL A 129 13.02 1.17 -10.61
C VAL A 129 12.94 1.69 -9.17
N PHE A 130 13.27 0.84 -8.19
CA PHE A 130 13.20 1.23 -6.78
C PHE A 130 14.16 2.39 -6.45
N ALA A 131 15.39 2.34 -6.95
CA ALA A 131 16.38 3.40 -6.71
C ALA A 131 15.98 4.71 -7.41
N GLN A 132 15.37 4.63 -8.60
CA GLN A 132 14.88 5.81 -9.33
C GLN A 132 13.66 6.45 -8.64
N LEU A 133 12.71 5.63 -8.16
CA LEU A 133 11.60 6.11 -7.33
C LEU A 133 12.11 6.82 -6.08
N TRP A 134 13.09 6.23 -5.37
CA TRP A 134 13.67 6.85 -4.18
C TRP A 134 14.50 8.09 -4.48
N GLN A 135 15.13 8.18 -5.66
CA GLN A 135 15.82 9.39 -6.08
C GLN A 135 14.82 10.54 -6.27
N ALA A 136 13.71 10.28 -6.97
CA ALA A 136 12.64 11.28 -7.14
C ALA A 136 11.94 11.61 -5.82
N ALA A 137 11.73 10.61 -4.95
CA ALA A 137 11.18 10.80 -3.62
C ALA A 137 12.07 11.71 -2.76
N ASN A 138 13.39 11.46 -2.74
CA ASN A 138 14.33 12.31 -2.01
C ASN A 138 14.30 13.76 -2.50
N GLN A 139 14.25 13.99 -3.81
CA GLN A 139 14.11 15.34 -4.37
C GLN A 139 12.78 16.01 -3.95
N THR A 140 11.70 15.23 -3.98
CA THR A 140 10.34 15.68 -3.58
C THR A 140 10.26 16.01 -2.09
N LEU A 141 10.94 15.22 -1.24
CA LEU A 141 11.01 15.42 0.20
C LEU A 141 11.94 16.59 0.57
N ALA A 142 13.11 16.67 -0.05
CA ALA A 142 14.09 17.74 0.19
C ALA A 142 13.55 19.12 -0.19
N SER A 143 12.85 19.24 -1.33
CA SER A 143 12.18 20.49 -1.73
C SER A 143 11.09 20.95 -0.75
N ARG A 144 10.57 20.04 0.09
CA ARG A 144 9.62 20.32 1.18
C ARG A 144 10.29 20.43 2.55
N GLN A 145 11.63 20.49 2.58
CA GLN A 145 12.42 20.57 3.81
C GLN A 145 12.21 19.38 4.76
N ILE A 146 11.74 18.24 4.24
CA ILE A 146 11.61 17.00 5.00
C ILE A 146 13.00 16.39 5.20
N GLN A 147 13.31 16.01 6.44
CA GLN A 147 14.61 15.47 6.81
C GLN A 147 14.62 13.94 6.85
N TRP A 148 13.46 13.33 7.11
CA TRP A 148 13.32 11.88 7.26
C TRP A 148 12.06 11.37 6.56
N SER A 149 12.21 10.24 5.86
CA SER A 149 11.10 9.39 5.46
C SER A 149 10.93 8.28 6.49
N LEU A 150 9.70 8.03 6.91
CA LEU A 150 9.37 7.11 7.98
C LEU A 150 8.47 6.02 7.42
N SER A 151 8.73 4.76 7.78
CA SER A 151 7.99 3.65 7.21
C SER A 151 7.74 2.52 8.18
N ARG A 152 6.79 1.66 7.82
CA ARG A 152 6.51 0.40 8.49
C ARG A 152 6.79 -0.72 7.50
N ILE A 153 7.65 -1.66 7.88
CA ILE A 153 7.98 -2.83 7.06
C ILE A 153 7.72 -4.09 7.87
N SER A 154 7.07 -5.08 7.24
CA SER A 154 6.90 -6.41 7.85
C SER A 154 8.25 -6.99 8.21
N ALA A 155 8.38 -7.52 9.44
CA ALA A 155 9.62 -8.14 9.90
C ALA A 155 9.97 -9.41 9.10
N PHE A 156 9.01 -9.96 8.36
CA PHE A 156 9.17 -11.13 7.49
C PHE A 156 9.52 -10.76 6.05
N ASN A 157 9.53 -9.46 5.70
CA ASN A 157 9.87 -8.97 4.37
C ASN A 157 11.33 -8.49 4.31
N LEU A 158 12.25 -9.45 4.39
CA LEU A 158 13.69 -9.19 4.39
C LEU A 158 14.20 -8.43 3.16
N PRO A 159 13.71 -8.68 1.92
CA PRO A 159 14.19 -7.92 0.76
C PRO A 159 13.89 -6.42 0.87
N SER A 160 12.65 -6.06 1.25
CA SER A 160 12.28 -4.66 1.45
C SER A 160 13.10 -4.02 2.58
N LEU A 161 13.25 -4.72 3.71
CA LEU A 161 14.06 -4.24 4.82
C LEU A 161 15.51 -3.93 4.37
N GLY A 162 16.14 -4.87 3.65
CA GLY A 162 17.49 -4.68 3.12
C GLY A 162 17.58 -3.56 2.08
N ALA A 163 16.55 -3.36 1.26
CA ALA A 163 16.49 -2.26 0.30
C ALA A 163 16.51 -0.88 0.98
N HIS A 164 15.69 -0.69 2.01
CA HIS A 164 15.69 0.53 2.80
C HIS A 164 17.00 0.71 3.59
N GLN A 165 17.57 -0.35 4.16
CA GLN A 165 18.85 -0.27 4.88
C GLN A 165 20.01 0.16 3.98
N ARG A 166 20.04 -0.26 2.70
CA ARG A 166 21.02 0.23 1.72
C ARG A 166 20.89 1.73 1.47
N LEU A 167 19.66 2.27 1.52
CA LEU A 167 19.39 3.71 1.48
C LEU A 167 19.68 4.44 2.81
N GLY A 168 20.27 3.75 3.79
CA GLY A 168 20.62 4.34 5.09
C GLY A 168 19.50 4.31 6.12
N ALA A 169 18.39 3.63 5.84
CA ALA A 169 17.30 3.51 6.80
C ALA A 169 17.72 2.73 8.06
N ARG A 170 17.26 3.22 9.21
CA ARG A 170 17.52 2.64 10.52
C ARG A 170 16.22 2.20 11.17
N ILE A 171 16.23 1.04 11.82
CA ILE A 171 15.10 0.60 12.64
C ILE A 171 15.03 1.52 13.85
N VAL A 172 13.90 2.21 14.02
CA VAL A 172 13.63 3.10 15.14
C VAL A 172 12.60 2.51 16.10
N GLY A 173 11.86 1.48 15.70
CA GLY A 173 10.88 0.85 16.59
C GLY A 173 10.39 -0.48 16.08
N THR A 174 9.58 -1.14 16.89
CA THR A 174 8.95 -2.42 16.60
C THR A 174 7.49 -2.37 17.00
N LEU A 175 6.63 -2.94 16.16
CA LEU A 175 5.22 -3.16 16.44
C LEU A 175 4.96 -4.67 16.39
N GLN A 176 4.39 -5.21 17.45
CA GLN A 176 3.93 -6.59 17.51
C GLN A 176 2.44 -6.58 17.76
N TYR A 177 1.69 -7.16 16.83
CA TYR A 177 0.25 -7.33 17.00
C TYR A 177 -0.06 -8.74 17.48
N VAL A 178 -1.14 -8.88 18.24
CA VAL A 178 -1.80 -10.16 18.53
C VAL A 178 -3.28 -9.98 18.24
N GLN A 179 -3.78 -10.72 17.25
CA GLN A 179 -5.18 -10.69 16.82
C GLN A 179 -5.90 -11.90 17.39
N ILE A 180 -7.05 -11.68 18.02
CA ILE A 180 -7.92 -12.72 18.58
C ILE A 180 -9.37 -12.34 18.26
N GLY A 181 -9.87 -12.82 17.12
CA GLY A 181 -11.19 -12.46 16.61
C GLY A 181 -11.28 -10.95 16.33
N PRO A 182 -12.23 -10.22 16.93
CA PRO A 182 -12.34 -8.76 16.74
C PRO A 182 -11.36 -7.95 17.60
N LEU A 183 -10.68 -8.58 18.57
CA LEU A 183 -9.73 -7.93 19.46
C LEU A 183 -8.35 -7.89 18.79
N GLU A 184 -7.72 -6.73 18.81
CA GLU A 184 -6.32 -6.56 18.41
C GLU A 184 -5.52 -5.94 19.55
N LEU A 185 -4.47 -6.62 19.99
CA LEU A 185 -3.50 -6.14 20.96
C LEU A 185 -2.27 -5.62 20.19
N LEU A 186 -1.75 -4.48 20.60
CA LEU A 186 -0.52 -3.87 20.11
C LEU A 186 0.49 -3.86 21.26
N PHE A 187 1.68 -4.37 21.00
CA PHE A 187 2.86 -4.20 21.84
C PHE A 187 3.92 -3.45 21.04
N SER A 188 4.53 -2.43 21.63
CA SER A 188 5.55 -1.63 20.98
C SER A 188 6.65 -1.22 21.95
N ASN A 189 7.84 -0.96 21.42
CA ASN A 189 8.90 -0.26 22.15
C ASN A 189 8.82 1.26 21.98
N ARG A 190 7.72 1.77 21.41
CA ARG A 190 7.38 3.18 21.32
C ARG A 190 6.02 3.42 21.99
N PRO A 191 5.79 4.59 22.62
CA PRO A 191 4.49 4.91 23.16
C PRO A 191 3.37 4.88 22.09
N PRO A 192 2.19 4.31 22.41
CA PRO A 192 1.90 3.52 23.62
C PRO A 192 2.59 2.14 23.56
N PHE A 193 3.31 1.77 24.64
CA PHE A 193 4.03 0.49 24.70
C PHE A 193 3.11 -0.74 24.66
N PHE A 194 1.87 -0.54 25.10
CA PHE A 194 0.79 -1.51 24.98
C PHE A 194 -0.51 -0.78 24.68
N SER A 195 -1.33 -1.36 23.80
CA SER A 195 -2.70 -0.92 23.57
C SER A 195 -3.56 -2.10 23.13
N TRP A 196 -4.87 -1.94 23.21
CA TRP A 196 -5.82 -2.87 22.61
C TRP A 196 -6.88 -2.09 21.85
N SER A 197 -7.55 -2.74 20.89
CA SER A 197 -8.57 -2.11 20.06
C SER A 197 -9.61 -3.12 19.54
N ARG A 198 -10.75 -2.60 19.07
CA ARG A 198 -11.89 -3.33 18.50
C ARG A 198 -12.47 -2.58 17.28
N PRO A 199 -13.34 -3.17 16.45
CA PRO A 199 -13.83 -2.58 15.20
C PRO A 199 -14.54 -1.22 15.29
N LYS A 200 -14.94 -0.78 16.48
CA LYS A 200 -15.57 0.52 16.73
C LYS A 200 -14.89 1.31 17.86
N GLY A 201 -13.68 0.89 18.24
CA GLY A 201 -12.89 1.55 19.29
C GLY A 201 -11.92 2.58 18.72
N THR A 202 -11.35 3.40 19.60
CA THR A 202 -10.27 4.31 19.26
C THR A 202 -9.03 3.52 18.84
N ALA A 203 -8.46 3.86 17.68
CA ALA A 203 -7.20 3.27 17.23
C ALA A 203 -6.03 3.92 18.00
N PRO A 204 -5.11 3.14 18.60
CA PRO A 204 -3.87 3.69 19.14
C PRO A 204 -3.10 4.46 18.07
N ALA A 205 -2.46 5.55 18.48
CA ALA A 205 -1.60 6.33 17.62
C ALA A 205 -0.15 6.22 18.08
N ILE A 206 0.75 6.01 17.12
CA ILE A 206 2.18 5.85 17.36
C ILE A 206 2.90 6.97 16.61
N THR A 207 3.61 7.82 17.35
CA THR A 207 4.49 8.82 16.74
C THR A 207 5.83 8.17 16.45
N VAL A 208 6.23 8.17 15.16
CA VAL A 208 7.45 7.52 14.70
C VAL A 208 8.60 8.52 14.72
N HIS A 209 9.38 8.54 15.80
CA HIS A 209 10.50 9.47 15.90
C HIS A 209 11.74 8.94 15.16
N PRO A 210 12.38 9.74 14.29
CA PRO A 210 13.68 9.38 13.72
C PRO A 210 14.78 9.36 14.80
N PRO A 211 15.98 8.87 14.47
CA PRO A 211 17.14 8.97 15.36
C PRO A 211 17.43 10.42 15.75
N THR A 212 17.93 10.63 16.96
CA THR A 212 18.38 11.95 17.44
C THR A 212 19.67 12.42 16.77
N THR A 213 20.47 11.48 16.25
CA THR A 213 21.64 11.81 15.43
C THR A 213 21.16 12.42 14.11
N PRO A 214 21.76 13.53 13.64
CA PRO A 214 21.44 14.10 12.34
C PRO A 214 21.50 13.04 11.24
N ALA A 215 20.61 13.16 10.26
CA ALA A 215 20.62 12.30 9.08
C ALA A 215 22.02 12.31 8.47
N ASP A 216 22.69 11.15 8.43
CA ASP A 216 23.86 11.00 7.56
C ASP A 216 23.33 11.09 6.13
N ARG A 217 23.57 12.22 5.48
CA ARG A 217 23.07 12.51 4.14
C ARG A 217 23.86 11.76 3.07
N ARG A 218 24.84 10.92 3.41
CA ARG A 218 25.59 10.15 2.42
C ARG A 218 24.96 8.78 2.22
N PRO A 219 24.34 8.49 1.06
CA PRO A 219 23.84 7.16 0.78
C PRO A 219 25.01 6.19 0.64
N ARG A 220 24.82 4.95 1.11
CA ARG A 220 25.62 3.81 0.62
C ARG A 220 24.98 3.39 -0.70
N THR A 221 25.76 3.18 -1.74
CA THR A 221 25.28 2.96 -3.12
C THR A 221 24.12 1.97 -3.18
N ALA A 222 22.98 2.38 -3.75
CA ALA A 222 21.71 1.63 -3.75
C ALA A 222 21.47 0.82 -5.03
N LEU A 223 22.52 0.55 -5.80
CA LEU A 223 22.45 -0.21 -7.04
C LEU A 223 21.80 -1.58 -6.75
N TYR A 224 20.66 -1.85 -7.40
CA TYR A 224 19.92 -3.12 -7.37
C TYR A 224 19.11 -3.45 -6.10
N ALA A 225 18.59 -2.44 -5.40
CA ALA A 225 17.74 -2.70 -4.25
C ALA A 225 16.35 -3.25 -4.64
N VAL A 226 16.01 -4.44 -4.13
CA VAL A 226 14.71 -5.11 -4.32
C VAL A 226 13.75 -4.72 -3.20
N ALA A 227 12.75 -3.89 -3.48
CA ALA A 227 11.62 -3.74 -2.57
C ALA A 227 10.45 -4.64 -2.97
N HIS A 228 9.86 -5.24 -1.96
CA HIS A 228 8.55 -5.87 -2.06
C HIS A 228 7.62 -5.13 -1.11
N SER A 229 6.44 -4.76 -1.57
CA SER A 229 5.33 -4.54 -0.64
C SER A 229 4.75 -5.92 -0.35
N GLY A 230 4.90 -6.38 0.88
CA GLY A 230 4.45 -7.71 1.31
C GLY A 230 3.52 -7.62 2.51
N HIS A 231 2.24 -7.34 2.24
CA HIS A 231 1.09 -8.20 2.59
C HIS A 231 -0.25 -7.52 2.25
N GLY A 232 -0.64 -7.65 0.97
CA GLY A 232 -2.03 -7.55 0.55
C GLY A 232 -2.27 -8.72 -0.41
N LEU A 233 -2.83 -9.81 0.13
CA LEU A 233 -3.42 -10.97 -0.55
C LEU A 233 -3.11 -11.13 -2.06
N ASP A 234 -2.01 -11.83 -2.39
CA ASP A 234 -1.71 -12.28 -3.76
C ASP A 234 -2.17 -13.74 -3.98
N ARG A 235 -3.36 -14.08 -3.47
CA ARG A 235 -4.08 -15.30 -3.83
C ARG A 235 -5.55 -14.94 -4.02
N GLY A 236 -6.10 -15.33 -5.17
CA GLY A 236 -7.49 -15.15 -5.54
C GLY A 236 -8.44 -15.91 -4.63
N ASP A 237 -8.73 -15.32 -3.46
CA ASP A 237 -9.94 -15.63 -2.71
C ASP A 237 -11.06 -14.67 -3.17
N PRO A 238 -12.28 -15.18 -3.38
CA PRO A 238 -13.40 -14.35 -3.79
C PRO A 238 -13.72 -13.28 -2.74
N PRO A 239 -14.23 -12.10 -3.15
CA PRO A 239 -14.49 -11.00 -2.23
C PRO A 239 -15.39 -11.46 -1.09
N ALA A 240 -14.96 -11.15 0.14
CA ALA A 240 -15.77 -11.34 1.32
C ALA A 240 -17.13 -10.65 1.11
N ARG A 241 -18.20 -11.44 1.05
CA ARG A 241 -19.56 -10.92 0.95
C ARG A 241 -19.79 -9.92 2.09
N PRO A 242 -20.45 -8.78 1.85
CA PRO A 242 -20.85 -7.89 2.93
C PRO A 242 -21.74 -8.69 3.89
N ARG A 243 -21.34 -8.75 5.16
CA ARG A 243 -22.18 -9.34 6.22
C ARG A 243 -23.38 -8.43 6.38
N GLY A 244 -24.51 -8.88 5.83
CA GLY A 244 -25.79 -8.21 5.92
C GLY A 244 -26.18 -7.94 7.36
N ASP A 245 -26.75 -6.75 7.56
CA ASP A 245 -27.33 -6.26 8.80
C ASP A 245 -28.46 -7.21 9.26
N PRO A 246 -28.49 -7.71 10.52
CA PRO A 246 -29.55 -8.64 10.96
C PRO A 246 -30.90 -7.95 11.21
N CYS A 247 -31.06 -6.67 10.86
CA CYS A 247 -32.23 -5.87 11.18
C CYS A 247 -33.01 -5.44 9.92
N ALA A 248 -33.41 -6.39 9.08
CA ALA A 248 -34.44 -6.16 8.07
C ALA A 248 -35.49 -7.27 8.14
N ARG A 249 -36.51 -7.01 8.97
CA ARG A 249 -37.76 -7.77 9.03
C ARG A 249 -38.43 -7.74 7.65
N ARG A 250 -38.89 -8.88 7.14
CA ARG A 250 -39.93 -8.92 6.09
C ARG A 250 -41.15 -9.68 6.60
N ARG A 251 -42.28 -8.98 6.59
CA ARG A 251 -43.66 -9.50 6.62
C ARG A 251 -44.05 -10.00 5.21
N PRO A 252 -45.16 -10.77 5.08
CA PRO A 252 -45.29 -11.86 4.12
C PRO A 252 -45.84 -11.45 2.74
N ALA A 253 -45.75 -12.42 1.84
CA ALA A 253 -46.12 -12.42 0.43
C ALA A 253 -47.59 -12.08 0.16
N ALA A 254 -47.81 -11.31 -0.90
CA ALA A 254 -49.05 -11.27 -1.66
C ALA A 254 -48.79 -11.96 -3.01
N SER A 255 -49.58 -13.00 -3.24
CA SER A 255 -49.81 -13.69 -4.50
C SER A 255 -50.67 -12.84 -5.43
N ASP A 256 -50.41 -12.90 -6.74
CA ASP A 256 -51.49 -12.82 -7.73
C ASP A 256 -51.12 -13.65 -8.99
N PRO A 257 -52.08 -14.39 -9.59
CA PRO A 257 -51.90 -15.37 -10.65
C PRO A 257 -52.18 -14.78 -12.04
N ASP A 258 -52.27 -15.66 -13.04
CA ASP A 258 -52.77 -15.42 -14.41
C ASP A 258 -51.77 -14.96 -15.51
N ARG A 259 -51.19 -16.02 -16.09
CA ARG A 259 -50.84 -16.26 -17.50
C ARG A 259 -51.97 -15.79 -18.47
N PRO A 260 -51.73 -15.62 -19.79
CA PRO A 260 -51.57 -16.80 -20.65
C PRO A 260 -50.56 -16.70 -21.81
N ASP A 261 -50.27 -17.89 -22.33
CA ASP A 261 -49.43 -18.24 -23.48
C ASP A 261 -49.86 -17.59 -24.80
N GLN A 262 -48.88 -17.34 -25.69
CA GLN A 262 -49.06 -17.54 -27.14
C GLN A 262 -47.82 -18.19 -27.76
N HIS A 263 -48.11 -19.23 -28.55
CA HIS A 263 -47.20 -20.14 -29.25
C HIS A 263 -46.75 -19.56 -30.63
N PRO A 264 -45.81 -20.21 -31.33
CA PRO A 264 -44.96 -19.62 -32.37
C PRO A 264 -45.46 -19.89 -33.79
N GLU A 265 -44.98 -19.11 -34.76
CA GLU A 265 -44.97 -19.53 -36.16
C GLU A 265 -43.68 -19.19 -36.91
N ARG A 266 -43.50 -19.99 -37.95
CA ARG A 266 -42.29 -20.41 -38.66
C ARG A 266 -41.97 -19.52 -39.88
N VAL A 267 -40.66 -19.43 -40.17
CA VAL A 267 -40.01 -19.71 -41.48
C VAL A 267 -40.36 -18.81 -42.69
N THR A 268 -39.36 -18.12 -43.25
CA THR A 268 -38.78 -18.42 -44.59
C THR A 268 -37.63 -17.46 -44.95
N ASP A 269 -36.44 -18.07 -45.05
CA ASP A 269 -35.45 -18.03 -46.13
C ASP A 269 -35.50 -16.91 -47.20
N ARG A 270 -34.40 -16.13 -47.33
CA ARG A 270 -33.64 -15.91 -48.60
C ARG A 270 -32.45 -14.96 -48.42
N ALA A 271 -31.31 -15.40 -48.96
CA ALA A 271 -30.02 -14.71 -49.07
C ALA A 271 -29.95 -13.78 -50.33
N PRO A 272 -28.78 -13.42 -50.89
CA PRO A 272 -27.95 -12.25 -50.55
C PRO A 272 -27.66 -11.33 -51.77
N GLN A 273 -27.30 -10.06 -51.55
CA GLN A 273 -26.61 -9.20 -52.55
C GLN A 273 -25.64 -8.26 -51.81
N ARG A 274 -24.31 -8.44 -51.86
CA ARG A 274 -23.36 -7.87 -52.83
C ARG A 274 -23.75 -6.48 -53.36
N ILE A 275 -22.94 -5.45 -53.07
CA ILE A 275 -22.01 -4.80 -54.02
C ILE A 275 -21.24 -3.64 -53.33
N ARG A 276 -19.93 -3.70 -53.56
CA ARG A 276 -18.85 -2.69 -53.57
C ARG A 276 -19.25 -1.20 -53.49
N ARG A 277 -18.53 -0.44 -52.67
CA ARG A 277 -17.41 0.42 -53.07
C ARG A 277 -16.55 0.76 -51.86
#